data_AF-Q9ER11-F1
#
_entry.id   AF-Q9ER11-F1
#
_cell.length_a   1.000
_cell.length_b   1.000
_cell.length_c   1.000
_cell.angle_alpha   90.00
_cell.angle_beta   90.00
_cell.angle_gamma   90.00
#
_symmetry.space_group_name_H-M   'P 1'
#
loop_
_entity.id
_entity.type
_entity.pdbx_description
1 polymer ?
#
loop_
_entity_poly.entity_id
_entity_poly.type
_entity_poly.pdbx_seq_one_letter_code
_entity_poly.pdbx_strand_id
1 'polypeptide(L)' 'MDYSYDEDLDELCPVCGDKVSGYHYGLLTCESCK' A
#
# COMPACT_ATOMS: atom_id res chain seq x y z
N MET A 1 -22.28 4.94 13.15
CA MET A 1 -20.83 5.14 13.20
C MET A 1 -20.33 4.54 11.92
N ASP A 2 -20.05 5.39 10.94
CA ASP A 2 -19.57 4.98 9.62
C ASP A 2 -18.09 4.63 9.81
N TYR A 3 -17.79 3.34 9.95
CA TYR A 3 -16.41 2.86 10.06
C TYR A 3 -15.88 2.72 8.64
N SER A 4 -15.31 3.79 8.10
CA SER A 4 -14.57 3.79 6.84
C SER A 4 -13.31 2.93 7.01
N TYR A 5 -13.43 1.63 6.78
CA TYR A 5 -12.37 0.62 6.83
C TYR A 5 -11.49 0.61 5.57
N ASP A 6 -11.53 1.67 4.78
CA ASP A 6 -11.02 1.68 3.41
C ASP A 6 -9.93 2.73 3.15
N GLU A 7 -9.63 3.64 4.10
CA GLU A 7 -8.61 4.69 3.85
C GLU A 7 -7.15 4.19 3.96
N ASP A 8 -6.89 3.06 4.63
CA ASP A 8 -5.51 2.55 4.78
C ASP A 8 -5.13 1.49 3.73
N LEU A 9 -6.09 0.84 3.06
CA LEU A 9 -5.79 -0.23 2.09
C LEU A 9 -5.11 0.30 0.82
N ASP A 10 -5.41 1.54 0.43
CA ASP A 10 -4.76 2.21 -0.70
C ASP A 10 -3.29 2.58 -0.40
N GLU A 11 -2.86 2.50 0.87
CA GLU A 11 -1.47 2.73 1.30
C GLU A 11 -0.69 1.43 1.60
N LEU A 12 -1.26 0.25 1.31
CA LEU A 12 -0.59 -1.04 1.51
C LEU A 12 -0.05 -1.61 0.20
N CYS A 13 1.14 -2.22 0.27
CA CYS A 13 1.78 -2.86 -0.85
C CYS A 13 0.96 -4.09 -1.29
N PRO A 14 0.55 -4.19 -2.57
CA PRO A 14 -0.27 -5.29 -3.05
C PRO A 14 0.46 -6.65 -3.07
N VAL A 15 1.78 -6.66 -2.86
CA VAL A 15 2.61 -7.86 -2.88
C VAL A 15 2.66 -8.54 -1.51
N CYS A 16 2.81 -7.75 -0.44
CA CYS A 16 3.05 -8.28 0.91
C CYS A 16 2.17 -7.66 2.01
N GLY A 17 1.44 -6.58 1.71
CA GLY A 17 0.61 -5.86 2.67
C GLY A 17 1.36 -4.90 3.59
N ASP A 18 2.66 -4.66 3.38
CA ASP A 18 3.44 -3.68 4.15
C ASP A 18 3.20 -2.25 3.63
N LYS A 19 3.54 -1.23 4.40
CA LYS A 19 3.32 0.17 4.03
C LYS A 19 4.08 0.52 2.74
N VAL A 20 3.38 1.11 1.77
CA VAL A 20 4.00 1.57 0.53
C VAL A 20 5.02 2.67 0.82
N SER A 21 6.16 2.63 0.13
CA SER A 21 7.14 3.71 0.19
C SER A 21 7.11 4.60 -1.07
N GLY A 22 6.44 4.14 -2.13
CA GLY A 22 6.22 4.92 -3.35
C GLY A 22 6.03 4.03 -4.57
N TYR A 23 6.17 4.64 -5.75
CA TYR A 23 6.15 3.90 -7.02
C TYR A 23 7.53 3.31 -7.32
N HIS A 24 7.56 1.99 -7.46
CA HIS A 24 8.71 1.23 -7.91
C HIS A 24 8.36 0.56 -9.23
N TYR A 25 9.13 0.87 -10.28
CA TYR A 25 8.85 0.39 -11.65
C TYR A 25 7.44 0.73 -12.19
N GLY A 26 6.82 1.79 -11.67
CA GLY A 26 5.47 2.23 -12.06
C GLY A 26 4.33 1.56 -11.30
N LEU A 27 4.63 0.73 -10.30
CA LEU A 27 3.67 0.13 -9.38
C LEU A 27 3.88 0.65 -7.95
N LEU A 28 2.80 0.89 -7.22
CA LEU A 28 2.87 1.32 -5.81
C LEU A 28 3.28 0.12 -4.93
N THR A 29 4.49 0.12 -4.38
CA THR A 29 5.00 -0.98 -3.53
C THR A 29 5.79 -0.47 -2.31
N CYS A 30 6.09 -1.37 -1.37
CA CYS A 30 7.00 -1.09 -0.25
C CYS A 30 8.47 -1.23 -0.68
N GLU A 31 9.40 -0.76 0.14
CA GLU A 31 10.85 -0.80 -0.15
C GLU A 31 11.37 -2.23 -0.36
N SER A 32 10.85 -3.19 0.41
CA SER A 32 11.25 -4.60 0.36
C SER A 32 10.76 -5.31 -0.90
N CYS A 33 9.66 -4.84 -1.49
CA CYS A 33 9.04 -5.40 -2.69
C CYS A 33 9.30 -4.54 -3.94
N LYS A 34 10.20 -3.56 -3.86
CA LYS A 34 10.73 -2.86 -5.03
C LYS A 34 11.17 -3.87 -6.09
#